data_AF-A0A1D7TGV0-F1
#
_entry.id   AF-A0A1D7TGV0-F1
#
_cell.length_a   1.000
_cell.length_b   1.000
_cell.length_c   1.000
_cell.angle_alpha   90.00
_cell.angle_beta   90.00
_cell.angle_gamma   90.00
#
_symmetry.space_group_name_H-M   'P 1'
#
loop_
_entity.id
_entity.type
_entity.pdbx_description
1 polymer ?
#
loop_
_entity_poly.entity_id
_entity_poly.type
_entity_poly.pdbx_seq_one_letter_code
_entity_poly.pdbx_strand_id
1 'polypeptide(L)'
;MLAIEAFLNVVERDEFVEGHEVLEVEWHRLKKLPEHTDEAKILKGLINASTALALACKGKKEGALRVWQTYEKYAPLIASTPSSLTARYEEAQALLLRKYVLYM
;
A
#
# COMPACT_ATOMS: atom_id res chain seq x y z
N MET A 1 1.72 17.08 6.24
CA MET A 1 1.31 16.15 5.16
C MET A 1 1.19 14.78 5.78
N LEU A 2 0.04 14.10 5.63
CA LEU A 2 -0.15 12.76 6.18
C LEU A 2 0.66 11.74 5.34
N ALA A 3 1.14 10.66 5.96
CA ALA A 3 1.91 9.63 5.26
C ALA A 3 1.15 9.06 4.05
N ILE A 4 -0.16 8.89 4.17
CA ILE A 4 -1.02 8.41 3.07
C ILE A 4 -1.15 9.41 1.92
N GLU A 5 -1.06 10.72 2.17
CA GLU A 5 -1.06 11.73 1.10
C GLU A 5 0.26 11.71 0.33
N ALA A 6 1.38 11.54 1.05
CA ALA A 6 2.69 11.34 0.44
C ALA A 6 2.68 10.08 -0.44
N PHE A 7 2.12 8.98 0.06
CA PHE A 7 1.95 7.73 -0.68
C PHE A 7 1.20 7.91 -1.98
N LEU A 8 0.03 8.57 -1.93
CA LEU A 8 -0.78 8.84 -3.13
C LEU A 8 0.02 9.62 -4.17
N ASN A 9 0.73 10.68 -3.74
CA ASN A 9 1.51 11.51 -4.65
C ASN A 9 2.64 10.75 -5.35
N VAL A 10 3.39 9.91 -4.63
CA VAL A 10 4.54 9.19 -5.20
C VAL A 10 4.09 8.00 -6.05
N VAL A 11 3.01 7.31 -5.67
CA VAL A 11 2.44 6.21 -6.48
C VAL A 11 1.81 6.75 -7.77
N GLU A 12 1.16 7.91 -7.73
CA GLU A 12 0.61 8.54 -8.94
C GLU A 12 1.72 8.81 -9.97
N ARG A 13 2.91 9.20 -9.50
CA ARG A 13 4.11 9.46 -10.30
C ARG A 13 4.96 8.22 -10.63
N ASP A 14 4.45 7.02 -10.34
CA ASP A 14 5.14 5.73 -10.55
C ASP A 14 6.43 5.57 -9.73
N GLU A 15 6.61 6.36 -8.68
CA GLU A 15 7.73 6.30 -7.74
C GLU A 15 7.48 5.21 -6.69
N PHE A 16 7.36 3.96 -7.15
CA PHE A 16 6.87 2.85 -6.33
C PHE A 16 7.80 2.42 -5.18
N VAL A 17 9.11 2.69 -5.30
CA VAL A 17 10.06 2.47 -4.20
C VAL A 17 9.78 3.50 -3.10
N GLU A 18 9.62 4.77 -3.46
CA GLU A 18 9.27 5.83 -2.51
C GLU A 18 7.91 5.56 -1.84
N GLY A 19 6.94 4.99 -2.58
CA GLY A 19 5.66 4.56 -2.00
C GLY A 19 5.81 3.56 -0.85
N HIS A 20 6.85 2.72 -0.85
CA HIS A 20 7.17 1.90 0.32
C HIS A 20 7.65 2.80 1.48
N GLU A 21 8.65 3.63 1.22
CA GLU A 21 9.39 4.40 2.23
C GLU A 21 8.49 5.37 2.99
N VAL A 22 7.61 6.10 2.28
CA VAL A 22 6.74 7.11 2.90
C VAL A 22 5.68 6.54 3.85
N LEU A 23 5.31 5.25 3.69
CA LEU A 23 4.39 4.56 4.60
C LEU A 23 5.10 3.72 5.67
N GLU A 24 6.36 3.34 5.46
CA GLU A 24 7.07 2.41 6.34
C GLU A 24 7.17 2.94 7.77
N VAL A 25 7.49 4.22 7.95
CA VAL A 25 7.60 4.85 9.27
C VAL A 25 6.28 4.73 10.05
N GLU A 26 5.16 5.06 9.40
CA GLU A 26 3.85 5.03 10.04
C GLU A 26 3.39 3.59 10.31
N TRP A 27 3.64 2.66 9.37
CA TRP A 27 3.39 1.24 9.60
C TRP A 27 4.18 0.70 10.80
N HIS A 28 5.45 1.09 10.94
CA HIS A 28 6.29 0.71 12.08
C HIS A 28 5.77 1.27 13.42
N ARG A 29 5.14 2.44 13.40
CA ARG A 29 4.49 3.04 14.57
C ARG A 29 3.21 2.29 14.92
N LEU A 30 2.28 2.15 13.97
CA LEU A 30 0.96 1.55 14.19
C LEU A 30 1.04 0.08 14.60
N LYS A 31 1.97 -0.70 14.05
CA LYS A 31 2.08 -2.14 14.38
C LYS A 31 2.46 -2.42 15.84
N LYS A 32 2.86 -1.39 16.60
CA LYS A 32 3.17 -1.48 18.03
C LYS A 32 1.99 -1.09 18.93
N LEU A 33 0.92 -0.56 18.34
CA LEU A 33 -0.28 -0.09 19.06
C LEU A 33 -1.40 -1.10 18.84
N PRO A 34 -1.81 -1.86 19.87
CA PRO A 34 -2.81 -2.92 19.74
C PRO A 34 -4.12 -2.46 19.07
N GLU A 35 -4.57 -1.25 19.40
CA GLU A 35 -5.78 -0.62 18.88
C GLU A 35 -5.70 -0.27 17.38
N HIS A 36 -4.50 -0.21 16.81
CA HIS A 36 -4.27 0.09 15.39
C HIS A 36 -3.82 -1.14 14.59
N THR A 37 -4.05 -2.35 15.10
CA THR A 37 -3.61 -3.60 14.45
C THR A 37 -4.09 -3.72 13.00
N ASP A 38 -5.34 -3.37 12.72
CA ASP A 38 -5.89 -3.49 11.37
C ASP A 38 -5.43 -2.37 10.44
N GLU A 39 -5.29 -1.14 10.92
CA GLU A 39 -4.65 -0.07 10.15
C GLU A 39 -3.18 -0.39 9.81
N ALA A 40 -2.44 -0.97 10.75
CA ALA A 40 -1.08 -1.45 10.48
C ALA A 40 -1.06 -2.52 9.38
N LYS A 41 -2.05 -3.41 9.34
CA LYS A 41 -2.19 -4.40 8.25
C LYS A 41 -2.57 -3.74 6.93
N ILE A 42 -3.44 -2.73 6.94
CA ILE A 42 -3.79 -1.94 5.75
C ILE A 42 -2.51 -1.32 5.16
N LEU A 43 -1.73 -0.59 5.98
CA LEU A 43 -0.47 0.02 5.52
C LEU A 43 0.50 -1.03 4.99
N LYS A 44 0.62 -2.19 5.68
CA LYS A 44 1.42 -3.31 5.17
C LYS A 44 0.96 -3.76 3.78
N GLY A 45 -0.34 -3.85 3.55
CA GLY A 45 -0.91 -4.15 2.25
C GLY A 45 -0.49 -3.13 1.18
N LEU A 46 -0.69 -1.84 1.45
CA LEU A 46 -0.35 -0.74 0.52
C LEU A 46 1.16 -0.71 0.20
N ILE A 47 2.02 -0.87 1.20
CA ILE A 47 3.48 -0.95 1.06
C ILE A 47 3.88 -2.13 0.14
N ASN A 48 3.26 -3.30 0.34
CA ASN A 48 3.57 -4.49 -0.47
C ASN A 48 3.04 -4.33 -1.90
N ALA A 49 1.88 -3.71 -2.12
CA ALA A 49 1.40 -3.39 -3.45
C ALA A 49 2.39 -2.48 -4.21
N SER A 50 2.86 -1.41 -3.56
CA SER A 50 3.89 -0.52 -4.15
C SER A 50 5.18 -1.29 -4.44
N THR A 51 5.64 -2.13 -3.50
CA THR A 51 6.83 -2.97 -3.69
C THR A 51 6.68 -3.94 -4.87
N ALA A 52 5.51 -4.54 -5.04
CA ALA A 52 5.21 -5.42 -6.16
C ALA A 52 5.27 -4.67 -7.51
N LEU A 53 4.68 -3.47 -7.59
CA LEU A 53 4.76 -2.62 -8.78
C LEU A 53 6.22 -2.25 -9.11
N ALA A 54 7.02 -1.91 -8.10
CA ALA A 54 8.46 -1.64 -8.27
C ALA A 54 9.23 -2.86 -8.81
N LEU A 55 8.91 -4.07 -8.34
CA LEU A 55 9.49 -5.32 -8.84
C LEU A 55 9.07 -5.60 -10.30
N ALA A 56 7.81 -5.36 -10.62
CA ALA A 56 7.28 -5.59 -11.96
C ALA A 56 7.92 -4.65 -13.00
N CYS A 57 8.12 -3.38 -12.65
CA CYS A 57 8.88 -2.42 -13.46
C CYS A 57 10.32 -2.87 -13.73
N LYS A 58 10.90 -3.67 -12.84
CA LYS A 58 12.24 -4.28 -13.00
C LYS A 58 12.22 -5.62 -13.74
N GLY A 59 11.09 -6.02 -14.34
CA GLY A 59 10.91 -7.30 -15.03
C GLY A 59 10.79 -8.51 -14.11
N LYS A 60 10.72 -8.33 -12.78
CA LYS A 60 10.65 -9.42 -11.79
C LYS A 60 9.21 -9.86 -11.52
N LYS A 61 8.50 -10.28 -12.56
CA LYS A 61 7.04 -10.53 -12.55
C LYS A 61 6.58 -11.56 -11.52
N GLU A 62 7.24 -12.72 -11.44
CA GLU A 62 6.86 -13.74 -10.45
C GLU A 62 7.02 -13.25 -9.00
N GLY A 63 8.13 -12.55 -8.73
CA GLY A 63 8.38 -11.96 -7.40
C GLY A 63 7.34 -10.90 -7.08
N ALA A 64 6.99 -10.06 -8.05
CA ALA A 64 5.94 -9.06 -7.91
C ALA A 64 4.59 -9.70 -7.55
N LEU A 65 4.18 -10.76 -8.24
CA LEU A 65 2.92 -11.47 -7.96
C LEU A 65 2.88 -12.05 -6.54
N ARG A 66 3.98 -12.67 -6.07
CA ARG A 66 4.08 -13.18 -4.70
C ARG A 66 3.95 -12.07 -3.66
N VAL A 67 4.57 -10.91 -3.90
CA VAL A 67 4.47 -9.76 -2.98
C VAL A 67 3.05 -9.18 -3.01
N TRP A 68 2.43 -9.10 -4.19
CA TRP A 68 1.06 -8.58 -4.37
C TRP A 68 0.01 -9.38 -3.58
N GLN A 69 0.19 -10.69 -3.40
CA GLN A 69 -0.71 -11.49 -2.57
C GLN A 69 -0.82 -10.98 -1.11
N THR A 70 0.21 -10.31 -0.60
CA THR A 70 0.14 -9.66 0.72
C THR A 70 -0.81 -8.47 0.71
N TYR A 71 -0.86 -7.71 -0.39
CA TYR A 71 -1.85 -6.66 -0.57
C TYR A 71 -3.26 -7.26 -0.60
N GLU A 72 -3.50 -8.28 -1.43
CA GLU A 72 -4.82 -8.91 -1.55
C GLU A 72 -5.35 -9.45 -0.22
N LYS A 73 -4.45 -10.01 0.60
CA LYS A 73 -4.80 -10.48 1.95
C LYS A 73 -5.34 -9.37 2.86
N TYR A 74 -4.80 -8.15 2.78
CA TYR A 74 -5.14 -7.07 3.70
C TYR A 74 -6.04 -5.99 3.11
N ALA A 75 -6.16 -5.90 1.79
CA ALA A 75 -7.03 -4.96 1.09
C ALA A 75 -8.49 -4.96 1.58
N PRO A 76 -9.13 -6.12 1.91
CA PRO A 76 -10.48 -6.12 2.46
C PRO A 76 -10.64 -5.34 3.78
N LEU A 77 -9.54 -5.18 4.55
CA LEU A 77 -9.58 -4.43 5.81
C LEU A 77 -9.87 -2.94 5.61
N ILE A 78 -9.61 -2.38 4.42
CA ILE A 78 -9.86 -0.97 4.12
C ILE A 78 -11.34 -0.63 4.31
N ALA A 79 -12.23 -1.50 3.81
CA ALA A 79 -13.68 -1.31 3.92
C ALA A 79 -14.23 -1.70 5.31
N SER A 80 -13.57 -2.61 6.02
CA SER A 80 -14.09 -3.15 7.29
C SER A 80 -13.52 -2.50 8.55
N THR A 81 -12.49 -1.66 8.43
CA THR A 81 -11.81 -1.02 9.57
C THR A 81 -12.30 0.42 9.72
N PRO A 82 -12.96 0.78 10.85
CA PRO A 82 -13.29 2.16 11.12
C PRO A 82 -12.01 3.00 11.27
N SER A 83 -11.84 4.00 10.43
CA SER A 83 -10.73 4.94 10.50
C SER A 83 -11.15 6.31 9.98
N SER A 84 -10.53 7.36 10.52
CA SER A 84 -10.63 8.70 9.93
C SER A 84 -9.96 8.80 8.55
N LEU A 85 -9.12 7.82 8.20
CA LEU A 85 -8.36 7.76 6.95
C LEU A 85 -8.98 6.83 5.90
N THR A 86 -10.12 6.19 6.18
CA THR A 86 -10.74 5.20 5.28
C THR A 86 -10.86 5.71 3.83
N ALA A 87 -11.36 6.93 3.63
CA ALA A 87 -11.47 7.51 2.28
C ALA A 87 -10.12 7.62 1.54
N ARG A 88 -9.02 7.90 2.25
CA ARG A 88 -7.68 7.95 1.66
C ARG A 88 -7.12 6.55 1.38
N TYR A 89 -7.43 5.57 2.21
CA TYR A 89 -7.08 4.18 1.94
C TYR A 89 -7.82 3.62 0.72
N GLU A 90 -9.10 3.97 0.54
CA GLU A 90 -9.88 3.63 -0.65
C GLU A 90 -9.30 4.28 -1.92
N GLU A 91 -8.91 5.55 -1.83
CA GLU A 91 -8.22 6.26 -2.91
C GLU A 91 -6.90 5.57 -3.29
N ALA A 92 -6.10 5.18 -2.29
CA ALA A 92 -4.85 4.46 -2.50
C ALA A 92 -5.09 3.07 -3.12
N GLN A 93 -6.13 2.35 -2.68
CA GLN A 93 -6.53 1.08 -3.27
C GLN A 93 -6.92 1.25 -4.74
N ALA A 94 -7.78 2.22 -5.06
CA ALA A 94 -8.19 2.47 -6.43
C ALA A 94 -6.99 2.81 -7.33
N LEU A 95 -6.08 3.66 -6.84
CA LEU A 95 -4.85 4.00 -7.54
C LEU A 95 -3.97 2.78 -7.81
N LEU A 96 -3.69 1.97 -6.77
CA LEU A 96 -2.86 0.77 -6.89
C LEU A 96 -3.47 -0.25 -7.87
N LEU A 97 -4.80 -0.43 -7.86
CA LEU A 97 -5.48 -1.31 -8.81
C LEU A 97 -5.36 -0.81 -10.26
N ARG A 98 -5.43 0.51 -10.50
CA ARG A 98 -5.16 1.07 -11.83
C ARG A 98 -3.73 0.81 -12.27
N LYS A 99 -2.75 1.04 -11.38
CA LYS A 99 -1.33 0.79 -11.66
C LYS A 99 -1.06 -0.70 -11.88
N TYR A 100 -1.74 -1.60 -11.16
CA TYR A 100 -1.64 -3.04 -11.38
C TYR A 100 -1.93 -3.42 -12.83
N VAL A 101 -3.06 -2.95 -13.39
CA VAL A 101 -3.43 -3.22 -14.80
C VAL A 101 -2.35 -2.77 -15.79
N LEU A 102 -1.59 -1.73 -15.47
CA LEU A 102 -0.54 -1.18 -16.35
C LEU A 102 0.80 -1.92 -16.22
N TYR A 103 1.18 -2.33 -15.00
CA TYR A 103 2.54 -2.77 -14.70
C TYR A 103 2.67 -4.25 -14.38
N MET A 104 1.59 -4.94 -14.04
CA MET A 104 1.62 -6.34 -13.60
C MET A 104 1.21 -7.25 -14.75
#